data_AF-B1ATK6-F1
#
_entry.id   AF-B1ATK6-F1
#
_cell.length_a   1.000
_cell.length_b   1.000
_cell.length_c   1.000
_cell.angle_alpha   90.00
_cell.angle_beta   90.00
_cell.angle_gamma   90.00
#
_symmetry.space_group_name_H-M   'P 1'
#
loop_
_entity.id
_entity.type
_entity.pdbx_description
1 polymer ?
#
loop_
_entity_poly.entity_id
_entity_poly.type
_entity_poly.pdbx_seq_one_letter_code
_entity_poly.pdbx_strand_id
1 'polypeptide(L)'
;MSRVPSPPPPAEMSSGPVAESWCYTQIKVVKFSYMWTINNFSFCREEMGEVIKSSTFSSGANDKLKWCLRVNPKGLDEESKDYLSLYLLLVSCP
;
A
#
# COMPACT_ATOMS: atom_id res chain seq x y z
N MET A 1 68.90 6.37 40.44
CA MET A 1 68.18 5.19 39.90
C MET A 1 66.79 5.19 40.50
N SER A 2 65.81 5.76 39.81
CA SER A 2 64.39 5.72 40.21
C SER A 2 63.61 5.34 38.95
N ARG A 3 63.08 4.11 38.93
CA ARG A 3 62.42 3.51 37.78
C ARG A 3 61.03 4.14 37.62
N VAL A 4 60.78 4.82 36.50
CA VAL A 4 59.46 5.32 36.14
C VAL A 4 58.56 4.11 35.78
N PRO A 5 57.33 4.00 36.28
CA PRO A 5 56.44 2.91 35.90
C PRO A 5 56.00 3.09 34.43
N SER A 6 56.10 2.01 33.65
CA SER A 6 55.57 1.97 32.28
C SER A 6 54.04 2.08 32.30
N PRO A 7 53.41 2.68 31.26
CA PRO A 7 51.96 2.69 31.16
C PRO A 7 51.42 1.25 31.02
N PRO A 8 50.22 0.95 31.54
CA PRO A 8 49.60 -0.34 31.32
C PRO A 8 49.38 -0.56 29.81
N PRO A 9 49.49 -1.80 29.30
CA PRO A 9 49.19 -2.08 27.91
C PRO A 9 47.75 -1.64 27.60
N PRO A 10 47.43 -1.30 26.33
CA PRO A 10 46.07 -0.95 25.96
C PRO A 10 45.17 -2.10 26.42
N ALA A 11 44.16 -1.79 27.23
CA ALA A 11 43.14 -2.77 27.58
C ALA A 11 42.65 -3.35 26.25
N GLU A 12 42.82 -4.66 26.07
CA GLU A 12 42.28 -5.35 24.91
C GLU A 12 40.82 -4.93 24.80
N MET A 13 40.54 -4.21 23.71
CA MET A 13 39.20 -3.77 23.39
C MET A 13 38.46 -5.06 23.12
N SER A 14 37.86 -5.63 24.17
CA SER A 14 37.04 -6.83 24.10
C SER A 14 36.03 -6.54 23.01
N SER A 15 36.27 -7.17 21.85
CA SER A 15 35.37 -7.17 20.73
C SER A 15 34.17 -7.98 21.20
N GLY A 16 33.28 -7.32 21.96
CA GLY A 16 31.96 -7.83 22.23
C GLY A 16 31.34 -8.27 20.91
N PRO A 17 30.49 -9.31 20.90
CA PRO A 17 29.99 -9.87 19.67
C PRO A 17 29.33 -8.76 18.85
N VAL A 18 30.01 -8.37 17.77
CA VAL A 18 29.44 -7.47 16.78
C VAL A 18 28.32 -8.28 16.15
N ALA A 19 27.08 -7.81 16.23
CA ALA A 19 25.98 -8.48 15.57
C ALA A 19 26.29 -8.57 14.06
N GLU A 20 26.63 -9.77 13.58
CA GLU A 20 27.07 -10.01 12.19
C GLU A 20 25.91 -9.97 11.18
N SER A 21 24.66 -9.85 11.64
CA SER A 21 23.50 -9.79 10.75
C SER A 21 22.82 -8.43 10.81
N TRP A 22 23.00 -7.65 9.74
CA TRP A 22 22.17 -6.48 9.47
C TRP A 22 20.99 -6.92 8.60
N CYS A 23 19.77 -6.55 9.00
CA CYS A 23 18.58 -6.75 8.19
C CYS A 23 18.02 -5.39 7.77
N TYR A 24 17.73 -5.22 6.48
CA TYR A 24 17.16 -4.00 5.92
C TYR A 24 15.90 -4.34 5.15
N THR A 25 14.75 -3.87 5.65
CA THR A 25 13.48 -3.95 4.92
C THR A 25 13.21 -2.62 4.24
N GLN A 26 13.18 -2.60 2.92
CA GLN A 26 12.76 -1.44 2.14
C GLN A 26 11.30 -1.59 1.74
N ILE A 27 10.45 -0.67 2.21
CA ILE A 27 9.07 -0.58 1.73
C ILE A 27 9.08 0.13 0.37
N LYS A 28 8.71 -0.59 -0.68
CA LYS A 28 8.51 -0.01 -2.01
C LYS A 28 7.02 0.33 -2.18
N VAL A 29 6.70 1.62 -2.24
CA VAL A 29 5.35 2.09 -2.52
C VAL A 29 5.25 2.50 -3.99
N VAL A 30 4.29 1.93 -4.71
CA VAL A 30 3.93 2.36 -6.07
C VAL A 30 2.67 3.23 -5.97
N LYS A 31 2.74 4.46 -6.48
CA LYS A 31 1.60 5.39 -6.53
C LYS A 31 1.14 5.56 -7.96
N PHE A 32 -0.17 5.49 -8.19
CA PHE A 32 -0.77 5.72 -9.48
C PHE A 32 -2.19 6.28 -9.32
N SER A 33 -2.72 6.89 -10.37
CA SER A 33 -4.06 7.48 -10.42
C SER A 33 -4.85 6.91 -11.59
N TYR A 34 -6.15 6.72 -11.40
CA TYR A 34 -7.08 6.30 -12.44
C TYR A 34 -8.29 7.22 -12.44
N MET A 35 -8.72 7.67 -13.63
CA MET A 35 -9.86 8.55 -13.81
C MET A 35 -10.94 7.80 -14.60
N TRP A 36 -12.15 7.79 -14.06
CA TRP A 36 -13.32 7.16 -14.67
C TRP A 36 -14.46 8.17 -14.73
N THR A 37 -14.99 8.39 -15.93
CA THR A 37 -16.14 9.26 -16.16
C THR A 37 -17.39 8.40 -16.38
N ILE A 38 -18.43 8.62 -15.57
CA ILE A 38 -19.76 8.06 -15.78
C ILE A 38 -20.62 9.16 -16.42
N ASN A 39 -20.88 9.02 -17.73
CA ASN A 39 -21.72 9.97 -18.45
C ASN A 39 -23.19 9.80 -18.08
N ASN A 40 -23.96 10.88 -18.13
CA ASN A 40 -25.40 10.86 -17.87
C ASN A 40 -25.76 10.22 -16.52
N PHE A 41 -24.99 10.49 -15.47
CA PHE A 41 -25.11 9.82 -14.17
C PHE A 41 -26.53 9.87 -13.57
N SER A 42 -27.27 10.97 -13.78
CA SER A 42 -28.66 11.08 -13.33
C SER A 42 -29.63 10.11 -14.01
N PHE A 43 -29.23 9.47 -15.11
CA PHE A 43 -30.00 8.47 -15.86
C PHE A 43 -29.62 7.03 -15.49
N CYS A 44 -28.70 6.82 -14.55
CA CYS A 44 -28.39 5.51 -13.99
C CYS A 44 -29.66 4.90 -13.38
N ARG A 45 -30.05 3.72 -13.85
CA ARG A 45 -31.26 3.01 -13.41
C ARG A 45 -30.98 1.97 -12.34
N GLU A 46 -29.72 1.85 -11.93
CA GLU A 46 -29.30 0.96 -10.85
C GLU A 46 -30.11 1.24 -9.58
N GLU A 47 -30.67 0.19 -9.02
CA GLU A 47 -31.36 0.23 -7.73
C GLU A 47 -30.38 0.05 -6.56
N MET A 48 -30.87 0.21 -5.33
CA MET A 48 -30.06 0.01 -4.13
C MET A 48 -29.40 -1.38 -4.16
N GLY A 49 -28.09 -1.43 -3.88
CA GLY A 49 -27.30 -2.65 -3.96
C GLY A 49 -26.79 -3.00 -5.38
N GLU A 50 -27.36 -2.43 -6.44
CA GLU A 50 -26.89 -2.63 -7.81
C GLU A 50 -25.65 -1.78 -8.13
N VAL A 51 -24.83 -2.30 -9.05
CA VAL A 51 -23.44 -1.89 -9.19
C VAL A 51 -23.09 -1.51 -10.62
N ILE A 52 -22.37 -0.40 -10.77
CA ILE A 52 -21.62 -0.04 -11.97
C ILE A 52 -20.13 -0.30 -11.71
N LYS A 53 -19.44 -0.94 -12.67
CA LYS A 53 -17.99 -1.19 -12.59
C LYS A 53 -17.24 -0.40 -13.65
N SER A 54 -16.08 0.13 -13.28
CA SER A 54 -15.13 0.68 -14.26
C SER A 54 -14.51 -0.45 -15.09
N SER A 55 -13.83 -0.07 -16.18
CA SER A 55 -12.84 -0.96 -16.80
C SER A 55 -11.74 -1.33 -15.80
N THR A 56 -11.09 -2.46 -16.03
CA THR A 56 -9.92 -2.89 -15.24
C THR A 56 -8.72 -2.00 -15.54
N PHE A 57 -7.96 -1.64 -14.50
CA PHE A 57 -6.74 -0.85 -14.59
C PHE A 57 -5.62 -1.43 -13.71
N SER A 58 -4.40 -0.95 -13.94
CA SER A 58 -3.18 -1.35 -13.22
C SER A 58 -2.28 -0.15 -13.01
N SER A 59 -1.27 -0.26 -12.14
CA SER A 59 -0.32 0.83 -11.90
C SER A 59 0.62 1.11 -13.10
N GLY A 60 0.73 0.16 -14.03
CA GLY A 60 1.48 0.29 -15.27
C GLY A 60 1.26 -0.89 -16.21
N ALA A 61 1.80 -0.81 -17.43
CA ALA A 61 1.56 -1.80 -18.49
C ALA A 61 1.97 -3.24 -18.11
N ASN A 62 3.06 -3.38 -17.34
CA ASN A 62 3.60 -4.68 -16.91
C ASN A 62 3.13 -5.09 -15.51
N ASP A 63 2.24 -4.31 -14.88
CA ASP A 63 1.73 -4.64 -13.56
C ASP A 63 0.69 -5.77 -13.66
N LYS A 64 0.91 -6.76 -12.81
CA LYS A 64 0.14 -7.98 -12.70
C LYS A 64 -1.13 -7.77 -11.88
N LEU A 65 -1.13 -6.81 -10.96
CA LEU A 65 -2.30 -6.48 -10.17
C LEU A 65 -3.34 -5.79 -11.05
N LYS A 66 -4.55 -6.32 -11.01
CA LYS A 66 -5.70 -5.78 -11.77
C LYS A 66 -6.71 -5.25 -10.78
N TRP A 67 -7.10 -3.99 -10.96
CA TRP A 67 -8.04 -3.29 -10.09
C TRP A 67 -9.24 -2.80 -10.90
N CYS A 68 -10.38 -2.59 -10.24
CA CYS A 68 -11.46 -1.80 -10.80
C CYS A 68 -12.15 -0.97 -9.71
N LEU A 69 -12.86 0.09 -10.11
CA LEU A 69 -13.76 0.82 -9.24
C LEU A 69 -15.15 0.18 -9.33
N ARG A 70 -15.81 0.09 -8.18
CA ARG A 70 -17.20 -0.32 -8.05
C ARG A 70 -17.99 0.82 -7.42
N VAL A 71 -19.08 1.22 -8.07
CA VAL A 71 -19.99 2.25 -7.59
C VAL A 71 -21.38 1.68 -7.42
N ASN A 72 -22.00 1.97 -6.30
CA ASN A 72 -23.43 1.76 -6.04
C ASN A 72 -24.09 3.16 -6.01
N PRO A 73 -24.76 3.60 -7.09
CA PRO A 73 -25.29 4.96 -7.19
C PRO A 73 -26.35 5.32 -6.13
N LYS A 74 -27.11 4.31 -5.66
CA LYS A 74 -28.20 4.45 -4.68
C LYS A 74 -27.92 3.67 -3.38
N GLY A 75 -26.67 3.69 -2.93
CA GLY A 75 -26.24 2.95 -1.74
C GLY A 75 -26.11 1.44 -1.95
N LEU A 76 -25.40 0.79 -1.03
CA LEU A 76 -25.25 -0.67 -1.00
C LEU A 76 -26.42 -1.34 -0.26
N ASP A 77 -26.92 -0.67 0.77
CA ASP A 77 -27.89 -1.16 1.75
C ASP A 77 -28.67 0.03 2.36
N GLU A 78 -29.60 -0.27 3.26
CA GLU A 78 -30.50 0.73 3.85
C GLU A 78 -29.75 1.82 4.64
N GLU A 79 -28.60 1.48 5.25
CA GLU A 79 -27.76 2.44 5.97
C GLU A 79 -27.14 3.47 5.02
N SER A 80 -26.85 3.05 3.79
CA SER A 80 -26.17 3.85 2.77
C SER A 80 -27.07 4.35 1.65
N LYS A 81 -28.39 4.14 1.71
CA LYS A 81 -29.35 4.42 0.61
C LYS A 81 -29.34 5.87 0.08
N ASP A 82 -29.02 6.83 0.95
CA ASP A 82 -28.99 8.26 0.61
C ASP A 82 -27.59 8.72 0.14
N TYR A 83 -26.65 7.79 -0.01
CA TYR A 83 -25.26 8.03 -0.38
C TYR A 83 -24.87 7.23 -1.63
N LEU A 84 -23.89 7.76 -2.35
CA LEU A 84 -23.13 6.96 -3.30
C LEU A 84 -22.07 6.16 -2.55
N SER A 85 -22.01 4.85 -2.79
CA SER A 85 -20.93 4.01 -2.27
C SER A 85 -19.88 3.78 -3.36
N LEU A 86 -18.60 3.94 -3.01
CA LEU A 86 -17.46 3.74 -3.92
C LEU A 86 -16.44 2.80 -3.28
N TYR A 87 -15.98 1.82 -4.04
CA TYR A 87 -15.00 0.83 -3.60
C TYR A 87 -13.89 0.67 -4.64
N LEU A 88 -12.67 0.46 -4.15
CA LEU A 88 -11.55 -0.08 -4.93
C LEU A 88 -11.54 -1.60 -4.77
N LEU A 89 -11.61 -2.34 -5.88
CA LEU A 89 -11.60 -3.79 -5.88
C LEU A 89 -10.33 -4.33 -6.52
N LEU A 90 -9.66 -5.26 -5.84
CA LEU A 90 -8.63 -6.11 -6.44
C LEU A 90 -9.32 -7.23 -7.24
N VAL A 91 -9.19 -7.19 -8.56
CA VAL A 91 -9.78 -8.14 -9.50
C VAL A 91 -8.88 -9.36 -9.70
N SER A 92 -7.56 -9.15 -9.73
CA SER A 92 -6.58 -10.25 -9.91
C SER A 92 -5.25 -9.91 -9.25
N CYS A 93 -4.67 -10.90 -8.59
CA CYS A 93 -3.30 -10.93 -8.08
C CYS A 93 -2.69 -12.30 -8.42
N PRO A 94 -1.72 -12.38 -9.33
CA PRO A 94 -1.00 -13.62 -9.63
C PRO A 94 -0.10 -14.09 -8.50
#